data_AF-A0A1T5NK30-F1
#
_entry.id   AF-A0A1T5NK30-F1
#
_cell.length_a   1.000
_cell.length_b   1.000
_cell.length_c   1.000
_cell.angle_alpha   90.00
_cell.angle_beta   90.00
_cell.angle_gamma   90.00
#
_symmetry.space_group_name_H-M   'P 1'
#
loop_
_entity.id
_entity.type
_entity.pdbx_description
1 polymer ?
#
loop_
_entity_poly.entity_id
_entity_poly.type
_entity_poly.pdbx_seq_one_letter_code
_entity_poly.pdbx_strand_id
1 'polypeptide(L)' 'MNNESYDQQEEDKPLLQRLRGSVFPVKPTDTTSVKLLKDSAFYLFAVMALLVTLLLGGAIMFVL' A
#
# COMPACT_ATOMS: atom_id res chain seq x y z
N MET A 1 11.43 3.13 33.14
CA MET A 1 10.26 2.42 32.61
C MET A 1 9.70 3.25 31.46
N ASN A 2 10.29 3.15 30.26
CA ASN A 2 9.86 3.94 29.08
C ASN A 2 9.78 3.03 27.85
N ASN A 3 8.81 2.10 27.81
CA ASN A 3 8.68 1.16 26.70
C ASN A 3 7.22 0.76 26.46
N GLU A 4 6.27 1.71 26.38
CA GLU A 4 4.84 1.34 26.28
C GLU A 4 4.00 2.18 25.30
N SER A 5 4.60 3.00 24.43
CA SER A 5 3.82 3.87 23.52
C SER A 5 3.86 3.49 22.04
N TYR A 6 4.47 2.36 21.66
CA TYR A 6 4.58 1.96 20.25
C TYR A 6 3.47 1.00 19.76
N ASP A 7 2.76 0.29 20.65
CA ASP A 7 1.76 -0.71 20.23
C ASP A 7 0.35 -0.16 19.97
N GLN A 8 -0.05 0.95 20.60
CA GLN A 8 -1.43 1.47 20.49
C GLN A 8 -1.77 2.14 19.14
N GLN A 9 -0.79 2.36 18.26
CA GLN A 9 -1.04 2.96 16.93
C GLN A 9 -1.20 1.93 15.81
N GLU A 10 -1.08 0.63 16.10
CA GLU A 10 -1.23 -0.43 15.08
C GLU A 10 -2.66 -0.98 14.97
N GLU A 11 -3.51 -0.82 15.98
CA GLU A 11 -4.86 -1.40 16.01
C GLU A 11 -5.91 -0.58 15.25
N ASP A 12 -5.80 0.75 15.20
CA ASP A 12 -6.75 1.63 14.51
C ASP A 12 -6.44 1.87 13.01
N LYS A 13 -5.39 1.25 12.48
CA LYS A 13 -5.02 1.46 11.07
C LYS A 13 -5.91 0.63 10.15
N PRO A 14 -6.57 1.24 9.14
CA PRO A 14 -7.37 0.51 8.17
C PRO A 14 -6.57 -0.62 7.51
N LEU A 15 -7.22 -1.73 7.18
CA LEU A 15 -6.58 -2.95 6.65
C LEU A 15 -5.67 -2.67 5.44
N LEU A 16 -6.06 -1.73 4.57
CA LEU A 16 -5.26 -1.27 3.43
C LEU A 16 -3.95 -0.60 3.86
N GLN A 17 -3.97 0.16 4.96
CA GLN A 17 -2.78 0.81 5.50
C GLN A 17 -1.86 -0.19 6.20
N ARG A 18 -2.42 -1.23 6.81
CA ARG A 18 -1.65 -2.39 7.33
C ARG A 18 -0.97 -3.17 6.21
N LEU A 19 -1.69 -3.50 5.14
CA LEU A 19 -1.13 -4.17 3.95
C LEU A 19 -0.05 -3.34 3.27
N ARG A 20 -0.27 -2.03 3.10
CA ARG A 20 0.76 -1.13 2.56
C ARG A 20 2.00 -1.11 3.45
N GLY A 21 1.80 -1.03 4.77
CA GLY A 21 2.90 -1.00 5.75
C GLY A 21 3.72 -2.28 5.78
N SER A 22 3.13 -3.45 5.48
CA SER A 22 3.85 -4.72 5.41
C SER A 22 4.62 -4.92 4.11
N VAL A 23 4.07 -4.47 2.97
CA VAL A 23 4.70 -4.65 1.64
C VAL A 23 5.72 -3.55 1.34
N PHE A 24 5.42 -2.29 1.70
CA PHE A 24 6.30 -1.14 1.53
C PHE A 24 6.44 -0.36 2.85
N PRO A 25 7.23 -0.87 3.81
CA PRO A 25 7.41 -0.20 5.09
C PRO A 25 8.10 1.15 4.91
N VAL A 26 7.39 2.21 5.31
CA VAL A 26 7.92 3.55 5.44
C VAL A 26 8.52 3.70 6.83
N LYS A 27 9.84 3.88 6.92
CA LYS A 27 10.52 4.03 8.20
C LYS A 27 10.50 5.51 8.63
N PRO A 28 10.43 5.81 9.93
CA PRO A 28 10.50 7.19 10.43
C PRO A 28 11.87 7.85 10.17
N THR A 29 12.91 7.06 9.88
CA THR A 29 14.23 7.51 9.44
C THR A 29 14.34 7.80 7.94
N ASP A 30 13.30 7.50 7.15
CA ASP A 30 13.30 7.81 5.73
C ASP A 30 13.12 9.32 5.51
N THR A 31 13.88 9.89 4.58
CA THR A 31 13.70 11.30 4.18
C THR A 31 12.31 11.50 3.56
N THR A 32 11.78 12.72 3.68
CA THR A 32 10.43 13.08 3.18
C THR A 32 10.21 12.66 1.72
N SER A 33 11.26 12.76 0.89
CA SER A 33 11.25 12.35 -0.51
C SER A 33 11.09 10.83 -0.69
N VAL A 34 11.78 10.02 0.12
CA VAL A 34 11.71 8.55 0.05
C VAL A 34 10.35 8.06 0.54
N LYS A 35 9.79 8.70 1.55
CA LYS A 35 8.43 8.43 2.05
C LYS A 35 7.39 8.68 0.96
N LEU A 36 7.44 9.84 0.29
CA LEU A 36 6.53 10.17 -0.81
C LEU A 36 6.69 9.20 -2.00
N LEU A 37 7.90 8.76 -2.30
CA LEU A 37 8.18 7.83 -3.38
C LEU A 37 7.59 6.43 -3.12
N LYS A 38 7.78 5.89 -1.92
CA LYS A 38 7.16 4.61 -1.52
C LYS A 38 5.64 4.71 -1.55
N ASP A 39 5.13 5.86 -1.12
CA ASP A 39 3.71 6.11 -1.06
C ASP A 39 3.06 6.15 -2.45
N SER A 40 3.71 6.81 -3.42
CA SER A 40 3.25 6.91 -4.81
C SER A 40 3.45 5.60 -5.57
N ALA A 41 4.53 4.86 -5.31
CA ALA A 41 4.80 3.57 -5.93
C ALA A 41 3.69 2.54 -5.61
N PHE A 42 3.25 2.49 -4.34
CA PHE A 42 2.15 1.60 -3.95
C PHE A 42 0.85 1.96 -4.67
N TYR A 43 0.54 3.25 -4.79
CA TYR A 43 -0.67 3.70 -5.49
C TYR A 43 -0.62 3.37 -6.99
N LEU A 44 0.52 3.62 -7.64
CA LEU A 44 0.72 3.27 -9.05
C LEU A 44 0.59 1.77 -9.29
N PHE A 45 1.16 0.95 -8.41
CA PHE A 45 1.01 -0.50 -8.50
C PHE A 45 -0.45 -0.93 -8.40
N ALA A 46 -1.19 -0.41 -7.41
CA ALA A 46 -2.61 -0.73 -7.22
C ALA A 46 -3.46 -0.34 -8.45
N VAL A 47 -3.24 0.86 -9.00
CA VAL A 47 -3.92 1.32 -10.22
C VAL A 47 -3.58 0.43 -11.40
N MET A 48 -2.30 0.07 -11.57
CA MET A 48 -1.88 -0.75 -12.70
C MET A 48 -2.45 -2.18 -12.61
N ALA A 49 -2.46 -2.76 -11.42
CA ALA A 49 -3.07 -4.07 -11.18
C ALA A 49 -4.58 -4.05 -11.47
N LEU A 50 -5.29 -2.99 -11.05
CA LEU A 50 -6.70 -2.81 -11.36
C LEU A 50 -6.94 -2.71 -12.86
N LEU A 51 -6.18 -1.84 -13.55
CA LEU A 51 -6.30 -1.66 -15.00
C LEU A 51 -6.04 -2.97 -15.76
N VAL A 52 -4.96 -3.68 -15.43
CA VAL A 52 -4.64 -4.97 -16.06
C VAL A 52 -5.74 -5.99 -15.83
N THR A 53 -6.26 -6.09 -14.61
CA THR A 53 -7.35 -7.02 -14.27
C THR A 53 -8.63 -6.70 -15.05
N LEU A 54 -8.98 -5.42 -15.16
CA LEU A 54 -10.15 -4.94 -15.89
C LEU A 54 -10.00 -5.20 -17.40
N LEU A 55 -8.81 -4.97 -17.94
CA LEU A 55 -8.49 -5.23 -19.34
C LEU A 55 -8.53 -6.73 -19.65
N LEU A 56 -8.00 -7.58 -18.76
CA LEU A 56 -8.06 -9.04 -18.89
C LEU A 56 -9.49 -9.55 -18.81
N GLY A 57 -10.26 -9.10 -17.81
CA GLY A 57 -11.67 -9.46 -17.66
C GLY A 57 -12.52 -9.00 -18.85
N GLY A 58 -12.28 -7.78 -19.34
CA GLY A 58 -12.92 -7.26 -20.54
C GLY A 58 -12.57 -8.07 -21.79
N ALA A 59 -11.31 -8.45 -21.95
CA ALA A 59 -10.88 -9.30 -23.07
C ALA A 59 -11.55 -10.68 -23.03
N ILE A 60 -11.64 -11.31 -21.86
CA ILE A 60 -12.33 -12.60 -21.69
C ILE A 60 -13.82 -12.46 -22.01
N MET A 61 -14.49 -11.43 -21.49
CA MET A 61 -15.91 -11.16 -21.74
C MET A 61 -16.22 -10.81 -23.20
N PHE A 62 -15.25 -10.25 -23.94
CA PHE A 62 -15.40 -9.95 -25.37
C PHE A 62 -15.23 -11.20 -26.24
N VAL A 63 -14.45 -12.18 -25.78
CA VAL A 63 -14.18 -13.43 -26.51
C VAL A 63 -15.27 -14.49 -26.28
N LEU A 64 -15.86 -14.53 -25.08
CA LEU A 64 -17.00 -15.41 -24.74
C LEU A 64 -18.32 -14.89 -25.33
#